data_AF-A0A2E2WKG2-F1
#
_entry.id   AF-A0A2E2WKG2-F1
#
_cell.length_a   1.000
_cell.length_b   1.000
_cell.length_c   1.000
_cell.angle_alpha   90.00
_cell.angle_beta   90.00
_cell.angle_gamma   90.00
#
_symmetry.space_group_name_H-M   'P 1'
#
loop_
_entity.id
_entity.type
_entity.pdbx_description
1 polymer ?
#
loop_
_entity_poly.entity_id
_entity_poly.type
_entity_poly.pdbx_seq_one_letter_code
_entity_poly.pdbx_strand_id
1 'polypeptide(L)'
;MAQKFTPHSLLLSVSLLLIAACAKPDIHFETQKVTVKTPGAVNAKCYLHNQDYKYVAYTDQTITITRTSKDMDVTCMAEGNRERTVTVSPDIYKVGYNANKIPEVITVNFVGVKAKPYGLPNYHDKDVGKYPLPTEVEYMGPTVVSGKDEPFKEAEPLEERKHQNANPFSDRYTSTYDVREEDK
;
A
#
# COMPACT_ATOMS: atom_id res chain seq x y z
N MET A 1 -13.46 -57.30 -40.60
CA MET A 1 -12.40 -56.53 -41.30
C MET A 1 -11.34 -56.19 -40.27
N ALA A 2 -10.11 -56.72 -40.44
CA ALA A 2 -9.03 -56.52 -39.47
C ALA A 2 -8.18 -55.30 -39.86
N GLN A 3 -8.13 -54.29 -39.00
CA GLN A 3 -7.31 -53.09 -39.18
C GLN A 3 -5.85 -53.41 -38.90
N LYS A 4 -4.99 -53.31 -39.93
CA LYS A 4 -3.53 -53.46 -39.80
C LYS A 4 -2.93 -52.15 -39.26
N PHE A 5 -2.50 -52.16 -38.00
CA PHE A 5 -1.77 -51.05 -37.40
C PHE A 5 -0.30 -51.10 -37.83
N THR A 6 0.14 -50.08 -38.58
CA THR A 6 1.55 -49.92 -38.97
C THR A 6 2.33 -49.20 -37.87
N PRO A 7 3.55 -49.65 -37.53
CA PRO A 7 4.32 -49.15 -36.38
C PRO A 7 4.73 -47.67 -36.49
N HIS A 8 4.76 -47.10 -37.70
CA HIS A 8 4.99 -45.67 -37.89
C HIS A 8 3.85 -44.78 -37.37
N SER A 9 2.62 -45.30 -37.28
CA SER A 9 1.47 -44.53 -36.79
C SER A 9 1.48 -44.33 -35.27
N LEU A 10 2.18 -45.19 -34.52
CA LEU A 10 2.30 -45.09 -33.05
C LEU A 10 3.33 -44.04 -32.60
N LEU A 11 4.37 -43.80 -33.40
CA LEU A 11 5.40 -42.79 -33.10
C LEU A 11 4.88 -41.36 -33.26
N LEU A 12 3.95 -41.14 -34.18
CA LEU A 12 3.36 -39.83 -34.45
C LEU A 12 2.28 -39.45 -33.42
N SER A 13 1.58 -40.43 -32.83
CA SER A 13 0.56 -40.17 -31.81
C SER A 13 1.16 -39.82 -30.44
N VAL A 14 2.31 -40.38 -30.09
CA VAL A 14 2.97 -40.13 -28.78
C VAL A 14 3.57 -38.72 -28.71
N SER A 15 4.01 -38.16 -29.84
CA SER A 15 4.59 -36.81 -29.88
C SER A 15 3.53 -35.70 -29.72
N LEU A 16 2.27 -35.92 -30.10
CA LEU A 16 1.19 -34.95 -29.85
C LEU A 16 0.76 -34.87 -28.38
N LEU A 17 0.85 -35.96 -27.61
CA LEU A 17 0.47 -35.96 -26.18
C LEU A 17 1.45 -35.17 -25.30
N LEU A 18 2.72 -35.07 -25.68
CA LEU A 18 3.74 -34.34 -24.91
C LEU A 18 3.59 -32.82 -25.02
N ILE A 19 2.97 -32.30 -26.09
CA ILE A 19 2.79 -30.85 -26.31
C ILE A 19 1.58 -30.32 -25.53
N ALA A 20 0.58 -31.16 -25.24
CA ALA A 20 -0.62 -30.77 -24.49
C ALA A 20 -0.35 -30.59 -22.97
N ALA A 21 0.79 -31.06 -22.44
CA ALA A 21 1.10 -31.01 -21.01
C ALA A 21 1.64 -29.65 -20.52
N CYS A 22 1.91 -28.70 -21.41
CA CYS A 22 2.46 -27.38 -21.05
C CYS A 22 1.44 -26.23 -21.09
N ALA A 23 0.15 -26.50 -21.30
CA ALA A 23 -0.87 -25.48 -21.11
C ALA A 23 -0.98 -25.17 -19.61
N LYS A 24 -0.23 -24.16 -19.15
CA LYS A 24 -0.47 -23.55 -17.84
C LYS A 24 -1.91 -23.07 -17.88
N PRO A 25 -2.81 -23.57 -17.02
CA PRO A 25 -4.15 -23.01 -16.95
C PRO A 25 -3.98 -21.52 -16.73
N ASP A 26 -4.61 -20.72 -17.57
CA ASP A 26 -4.63 -19.27 -17.41
C ASP A 26 -5.46 -19.02 -16.14
N ILE A 27 -4.77 -19.02 -14.99
CA ILE A 27 -5.37 -18.68 -13.71
C ILE A 27 -5.52 -17.16 -13.78
N HIS A 28 -6.56 -16.72 -14.47
CA HIS A 28 -7.00 -15.35 -14.41
C HIS A 28 -7.51 -15.13 -12.99
N PHE A 29 -6.65 -14.55 -12.16
CA PHE A 29 -7.07 -14.04 -10.86
C PHE A 29 -8.12 -12.98 -11.13
N GLU A 30 -9.38 -13.29 -10.83
CA GLU A 30 -10.44 -12.30 -10.94
C GLU A 30 -10.11 -11.16 -9.98
N THR A 31 -10.00 -9.96 -10.53
CA THR A 31 -9.76 -8.75 -9.74
C THR A 31 -11.04 -7.96 -9.57
N GLN A 32 -11.09 -7.15 -8.52
CA GLN A 32 -12.19 -6.22 -8.29
C GLN A 32 -11.66 -4.90 -7.73
N LYS A 33 -12.37 -3.81 -8.01
CA LYS A 33 -12.08 -2.50 -7.44
C LYS A 33 -12.80 -2.38 -6.09
N VAL A 34 -12.08 -1.92 -5.08
CA VAL A 34 -12.60 -1.70 -3.73
C VAL A 34 -12.19 -0.32 -3.24
N THR A 35 -13.13 0.40 -2.66
CA THR A 35 -12.94 1.72 -2.07
C THR A 35 -12.91 1.62 -0.55
N VAL A 36 -11.90 2.20 0.09
CA VAL A 36 -11.79 2.20 1.55
C VAL A 36 -12.32 3.51 2.12
N LYS A 37 -13.34 3.43 2.97
CA LYS A 37 -13.95 4.56 3.66
C LYS A 37 -13.59 4.50 5.15
N THR A 38 -13.13 5.62 5.72
CA THR A 38 -12.79 5.68 7.15
C THR A 38 -13.50 6.83 7.88
N PRO A 39 -14.83 6.76 8.10
CA PRO A 39 -15.57 7.82 8.78
C PRO A 39 -14.96 8.16 10.15
N GLY A 40 -14.74 9.44 10.44
CA GLY A 40 -14.13 9.89 11.70
C GLY A 40 -12.59 9.85 11.72
N ALA A 41 -11.95 9.57 10.59
CA ALA A 41 -10.50 9.68 10.42
C ALA A 41 -10.17 10.26 9.03
N VAL A 42 -9.15 11.12 8.98
CA VAL A 42 -8.60 11.64 7.73
C VAL A 42 -7.26 10.95 7.48
N ASN A 43 -6.97 10.63 6.21
CA ASN A 43 -5.70 10.07 5.77
C ASN A 43 -5.26 8.81 6.55
N ALA A 44 -6.21 7.96 6.91
CA ALA A 44 -5.91 6.70 7.56
C ALA A 44 -5.24 5.74 6.57
N LYS A 45 -4.19 5.07 7.01
CA LYS A 45 -3.49 4.04 6.24
C LYS A 45 -4.05 2.68 6.61
N CYS A 46 -4.61 1.97 5.62
CA CYS A 46 -5.26 0.69 5.81
C CYS A 46 -4.46 -0.43 5.14
N TYR A 47 -4.20 -1.48 5.91
CA TYR A 47 -3.60 -2.73 5.46
C TYR A 47 -4.72 -3.76 5.28
N LEU A 48 -4.94 -4.18 4.04
CA LEU A 48 -5.90 -5.22 3.72
C LEU A 48 -5.11 -6.52 3.56
N HIS A 49 -5.32 -7.45 4.47
CA HIS A 49 -4.65 -8.74 4.49
C HIS A 49 -5.64 -9.84 4.16
N ASN A 50 -5.36 -10.52 3.06
CA ASN A 50 -5.90 -11.81 2.75
C ASN A 50 -4.75 -12.82 2.90
N GLN A 51 -5.04 -14.09 3.23
CA GLN A 51 -4.03 -15.10 3.58
C GLN A 51 -2.81 -15.12 2.65
N ASP A 52 -3.02 -14.87 1.36
CA ASP A 52 -1.99 -14.91 0.33
C ASP A 52 -1.51 -13.52 -0.15
N TYR A 53 -2.25 -12.44 0.14
CA TYR A 53 -2.01 -11.11 -0.44
C TYR A 53 -2.13 -9.98 0.58
N LYS A 54 -1.25 -8.99 0.45
CA LYS A 54 -1.25 -7.77 1.27
C LYS A 54 -1.42 -6.56 0.36
N TYR A 55 -2.43 -5.74 0.66
CA TYR A 55 -2.68 -4.48 -0.03
C TYR A 55 -2.60 -3.32 0.95
N VAL A 56 -2.28 -2.14 0.43
CA VAL A 56 -2.28 -0.88 1.18
C VAL A 56 -3.17 0.11 0.45
N ALA A 57 -4.08 0.75 1.19
CA ALA A 57 -4.92 1.82 0.70
C ALA A 57 -5.00 2.94 1.73
N TYR A 58 -5.23 4.16 1.26
CA TYR A 58 -5.54 5.31 2.09
C TYR A 58 -7.05 5.59 2.10
N THR A 59 -7.50 6.43 3.04
CA THR A 59 -8.88 6.93 3.09
C THR A 59 -9.35 7.44 1.72
N ASP A 60 -10.54 7.01 1.30
CA ASP A 60 -11.19 7.33 0.02
C ASP A 60 -10.45 6.86 -1.23
N GLN A 61 -9.38 6.06 -1.08
CA GLN A 61 -8.69 5.46 -2.22
C GLN A 61 -9.44 4.24 -2.74
N THR A 62 -9.53 4.13 -4.06
CA THR A 62 -9.95 2.90 -4.76
C THR A 62 -8.72 2.11 -5.18
N ILE A 63 -8.65 0.84 -4.78
CA ILE A 63 -7.58 -0.09 -5.15
C ILE A 63 -8.15 -1.32 -5.86
N THR A 64 -7.35 -1.95 -6.71
CA THR A 64 -7.68 -3.22 -7.35
C THR A 64 -7.12 -4.36 -6.49
N ILE A 65 -7.99 -5.26 -6.05
CA ILE A 65 -7.62 -6.44 -5.23
C ILE A 65 -8.03 -7.72 -5.93
N THR A 66 -7.36 -8.82 -5.58
CA THR A 66 -7.73 -10.16 -6.05
C THR A 66 -8.95 -10.66 -5.27
N ARG A 67 -9.94 -11.22 -5.96
CA ARG A 67 -11.10 -11.87 -5.33
C ARG A 67 -10.67 -13.05 -4.47
N THR A 68 -11.42 -13.31 -3.41
CA THR A 68 -11.11 -14.41 -2.49
C THR A 68 -12.35 -14.98 -1.85
N SER A 69 -12.31 -16.29 -1.58
CA SER A 69 -13.31 -17.02 -0.80
C SER A 69 -13.14 -16.87 0.71
N LYS A 70 -12.04 -16.26 1.16
CA LYS A 70 -11.67 -16.20 2.57
C LYS A 70 -11.94 -14.81 3.11
N ASP A 71 -12.15 -14.75 4.42
CA ASP A 71 -12.27 -13.48 5.13
C ASP A 71 -11.00 -12.64 4.97
N MET A 72 -11.19 -11.32 4.86
CA MET A 72 -10.12 -10.34 4.71
C MET A 72 -10.04 -9.46 5.97
N ASP A 73 -8.88 -9.41 6.60
CA ASP A 73 -8.65 -8.52 7.74
C ASP A 73 -8.18 -7.16 7.26
N VAL A 74 -8.90 -6.11 7.65
CA VAL A 74 -8.60 -4.73 7.30
C VAL A 74 -8.20 -3.97 8.54
N THR A 75 -6.92 -3.70 8.70
CA THR A 75 -6.36 -2.93 9.82
C THR A 75 -6.02 -1.53 9.36
N CYS A 76 -6.72 -0.52 9.88
CA CYS A 76 -6.48 0.88 9.59
C CYS A 76 -5.83 1.59 10.77
N MET A 77 -4.83 2.42 10.45
CA MET A 77 -4.16 3.31 11.38
C MET A 77 -4.49 4.76 11.01
N ALA A 78 -5.06 5.50 11.96
CA ALA A 78 -5.39 6.91 11.82
C ALA A 78 -4.57 7.77 12.80
N GLU A 79 -4.63 9.09 12.60
CA GLU A 79 -4.01 10.07 13.49
C GLU A 79 -4.40 9.85 14.96
N GLY A 80 -3.48 10.19 15.87
CA GLY A 80 -3.64 9.96 17.30
C GLY A 80 -3.57 8.47 17.68
N ASN A 81 -2.92 7.66 16.84
CA ASN A 81 -2.64 6.22 17.08
C ASN A 81 -3.91 5.43 17.30
N ARG A 82 -4.96 5.84 16.59
CA ARG A 82 -6.21 5.12 16.58
C ARG A 82 -6.02 3.98 15.60
N GLU A 83 -6.20 2.78 16.10
CA GLU A 83 -6.12 1.56 15.31
C GLU A 83 -7.48 0.86 15.37
N ARG A 84 -7.96 0.42 14.20
CA ARG A 84 -9.18 -0.37 14.08
C ARG A 84 -8.95 -1.48 13.07
N THR A 85 -9.33 -2.70 13.47
CA THR A 85 -9.34 -3.87 12.62
C THR A 85 -10.78 -4.31 12.40
N VAL A 86 -11.14 -4.57 11.14
CA VAL A 86 -12.44 -5.09 10.73
C VAL A 86 -12.20 -6.29 9.83
N THR A 87 -12.87 -7.40 10.12
CA THR A 87 -12.87 -8.58 9.25
C THR A 87 -14.02 -8.45 8.27
N VAL A 88 -13.72 -8.53 6.97
CA VAL A 88 -14.68 -8.43 5.87
C VAL A 88 -14.83 -9.82 5.26
N SER A 89 -16.01 -10.40 5.37
CA SER A 89 -16.33 -11.67 4.72
C SER A 89 -16.80 -11.43 3.28
N PRO A 90 -16.44 -12.32 2.33
CA PRO A 90 -16.96 -12.24 0.97
C PRO A 90 -18.46 -12.62 0.95
N ASP A 91 -19.23 -11.94 0.10
CA ASP A 91 -20.62 -12.32 -0.15
C ASP A 91 -20.65 -13.61 -0.96
N ILE A 92 -21.21 -14.66 -0.36
CA ILE A 92 -21.39 -15.96 -1.00
C ILE A 92 -22.78 -15.97 -1.67
N TYR A 93 -22.85 -15.51 -2.92
CA TYR A 93 -24.08 -15.64 -3.71
C TYR A 93 -24.29 -17.11 -4.12
N LYS A 94 -25.41 -17.71 -3.70
CA LYS A 94 -25.75 -19.12 -3.98
C LYS A 94 -26.23 -19.40 -5.42
N VAL A 95 -26.12 -18.46 -6.35
CA VAL A 95 -26.71 -18.59 -7.69
C VAL A 95 -25.65 -18.33 -8.78
N GLY A 96 -25.07 -19.41 -9.29
CA GLY A 96 -24.34 -19.44 -10.56
C GLY A 96 -22.90 -18.94 -10.55
N TYR A 97 -21.95 -19.86 -10.33
CA TYR A 97 -20.55 -19.93 -10.79
C TYR A 97 -19.58 -18.73 -10.70
N ASN A 98 -20.01 -17.51 -10.35
CA ASN A 98 -19.12 -16.36 -10.21
C ASN A 98 -19.01 -15.96 -8.73
N ALA A 99 -17.90 -16.43 -8.17
CA ALA A 99 -17.68 -16.73 -6.78
C ALA A 99 -17.10 -15.55 -6.00
N ASN A 100 -17.55 -15.41 -4.76
CA ASN A 100 -16.90 -14.67 -3.66
C ASN A 100 -16.49 -13.22 -4.01
N LYS A 101 -17.48 -12.34 -4.03
CA LYS A 101 -17.28 -10.89 -4.21
C LYS A 101 -17.11 -10.25 -2.83
N ILE A 102 -16.01 -9.52 -2.63
CA ILE A 102 -15.86 -8.63 -1.47
C ILE A 102 -16.70 -7.38 -1.73
N PRO A 103 -17.34 -6.76 -0.72
CA PRO A 103 -18.05 -5.50 -0.90
C PRO A 103 -17.17 -4.44 -1.58
N GLU A 104 -17.77 -3.69 -2.50
CA GLU A 104 -17.06 -2.63 -3.26
C GLU A 104 -16.62 -1.47 -2.36
N VAL A 105 -17.27 -1.30 -1.21
CA VAL A 105 -16.95 -0.27 -0.23
C VAL A 105 -16.68 -0.92 1.12
N ILE A 106 -15.43 -0.83 1.58
CA ILE A 106 -15.03 -1.27 2.91
C ILE A 106 -15.06 -0.07 3.83
N THR A 107 -15.89 -0.13 4.89
CA THR A 107 -16.01 0.97 5.85
C THR A 107 -15.39 0.61 7.19
N VAL A 108 -14.37 1.35 7.60
CA VAL A 108 -13.73 1.23 8.92
C VAL A 108 -14.05 2.46 9.75
N ASN A 109 -15.00 2.32 10.68
CA ASN A 109 -15.53 3.45 11.43
C ASN A 109 -14.62 3.84 12.61
N PHE A 110 -14.13 5.08 12.61
CA PHE A 110 -13.34 5.69 13.67
C PHE A 110 -14.13 6.65 14.58
N VAL A 111 -15.43 6.84 14.34
CA VAL A 111 -16.29 7.68 15.18
C VAL A 111 -16.30 7.12 16.61
N GLY A 112 -16.01 7.98 17.58
CA GLY A 112 -15.93 7.62 19.00
C GLY A 112 -14.66 6.88 19.43
N VAL A 113 -13.72 6.61 18.52
CA VAL A 113 -12.42 6.02 18.88
C VAL A 113 -11.51 7.10 19.45
N LYS A 114 -11.21 7.01 20.75
CA LYS A 114 -10.30 7.95 21.42
C LYS A 114 -8.86 7.72 20.97
N ALA A 115 -8.11 8.80 20.78
CA ALA A 115 -6.68 8.77 20.53
C ALA A 115 -5.94 8.12 21.71
N LYS A 116 -4.93 7.31 21.41
CA LYS A 116 -4.05 6.70 22.41
C LYS A 116 -2.70 7.43 22.34
N PRO A 117 -2.19 7.99 23.46
CA PRO A 117 -0.82 8.51 23.45
C PRO A 117 0.13 7.36 23.10
N TYR A 118 1.14 7.62 22.26
CA TYR A 118 2.22 6.66 22.11
C TYR A 118 2.91 6.53 23.47
N GLY A 119 3.18 5.30 23.89
CA GLY A 119 4.20 5.08 24.90
C GLY A 119 5.51 5.64 24.39
N LEU A 120 6.33 6.20 25.29
CA LEU A 120 7.69 6.55 24.93
C LEU A 120 8.40 5.29 24.38
N PRO A 121 9.25 5.43 23.35
CA PRO A 121 10.07 4.31 22.87
C PRO A 121 10.80 3.61 24.00
N ASN A 122 11.11 2.31 23.86
CA ASN A 122 11.66 1.49 24.96
C ASN A 122 13.04 1.97 25.49
N TYR A 123 13.72 2.84 24.75
CA TYR A 123 14.98 3.46 25.20
C TYR A 123 14.78 4.69 26.10
N HIS A 124 13.56 5.23 26.18
CA HIS A 124 13.22 6.25 27.17
C HIS A 124 12.88 5.58 28.50
N ASP A 125 13.55 6.02 29.55
CA ASP A 125 13.18 5.65 30.90
C ASP A 125 11.75 6.17 31.19
N LYS A 126 10.89 5.28 31.68
CA LYS A 126 9.49 5.60 32.00
C LYS A 126 9.39 6.54 33.20
N ASP A 127 10.48 6.68 33.95
CA ASP A 127 10.57 7.49 35.17
C ASP A 127 11.15 8.90 34.92
N VAL A 128 11.44 9.28 33.67
CA VAL A 128 11.97 10.63 33.32
C VAL A 128 11.04 11.77 33.75
N GLY A 129 9.74 11.49 33.96
CA GLY A 129 8.78 12.45 34.51
C GLY A 129 8.55 12.38 36.03
N LYS A 130 9.11 11.39 36.74
CA LYS A 130 8.91 11.23 38.19
C LYS A 130 9.87 12.07 39.02
N TYR A 131 11.06 12.32 38.48
CA TYR A 131 12.06 13.14 39.14
C TYR A 131 12.04 14.50 38.46
N PRO A 132 11.70 15.60 39.16
CA PRO A 132 11.99 16.92 38.62
C PRO A 132 13.50 16.93 38.39
N LEU A 133 13.91 16.91 37.13
CA LEU A 133 15.30 17.14 36.81
C LEU A 133 15.66 18.47 37.45
N PRO A 134 16.75 18.56 38.23
CA PRO A 134 17.23 19.86 38.65
C PRO A 134 17.44 20.65 37.34
N THR A 135 16.60 21.65 37.11
CA THR A 135 16.81 22.64 36.07
C THR A 135 17.96 23.51 36.51
N GLU A 136 19.14 22.92 36.65
CA GLU A 136 20.36 23.67 36.50
C GLU A 136 20.33 24.06 35.03
N VAL A 137 19.96 25.32 34.80
CA VAL A 137 20.02 25.94 33.49
C VAL A 137 21.47 25.81 33.07
N GLU A 138 21.78 24.78 32.30
CA GLU A 138 23.12 24.54 31.81
C GLU A 138 23.50 25.80 31.05
N TYR A 139 24.51 26.50 31.56
CA TYR A 139 24.89 27.80 31.06
C TYR A 139 25.34 27.60 29.61
N MET A 140 24.48 27.96 28.65
CA MET A 140 24.68 27.82 27.20
C MET A 140 25.75 28.75 26.63
N GLY A 141 26.72 29.14 27.47
CA GLY A 141 27.69 30.16 27.17
C GLY A 141 27.14 31.59 27.29
N PRO A 142 28.02 32.58 27.15
CA PRO A 142 27.65 33.99 27.22
C PRO A 142 26.65 34.35 26.12
N THR A 143 25.52 34.95 26.52
CA THR A 143 24.51 35.52 25.60
C THR A 143 25.03 36.76 24.88
N VAL A 144 26.19 37.26 25.26
CA VAL A 144 26.88 38.36 24.59
C VAL A 144 27.68 37.79 23.42
N VAL A 145 27.12 37.98 22.23
CA VAL A 145 27.88 37.89 20.99
C VAL A 145 28.98 38.95 21.08
N SER A 146 30.22 38.54 21.32
CA SER A 146 31.40 39.42 21.20
C SER A 146 31.70 39.64 19.73
N GLY A 147 30.75 40.27 19.04
CA GLY A 147 30.94 40.82 17.71
C GLY A 147 31.04 42.32 17.90
N LYS A 148 32.21 42.89 17.57
CA LYS A 148 32.29 44.32 17.27
C LYS A 148 31.16 44.63 16.28
N ASP A 149 30.45 45.72 16.48
CA ASP A 149 29.35 46.19 15.64
C ASP A 149 29.82 46.38 14.19
N GLU A 150 29.99 45.30 13.45
CA GLU A 150 30.05 45.37 12.00
C GLU A 150 28.64 45.72 11.55
N PRO A 151 28.45 46.83 10.83
CA PRO A 151 27.15 47.23 10.35
C PRO A 151 26.53 46.06 9.59
N PHE A 152 25.33 45.67 10.00
CA PHE A 152 24.54 44.65 9.33
C PHE A 152 24.47 45.00 7.85
N LYS A 153 25.25 44.29 7.03
CA LYS A 153 25.14 44.37 5.58
C LYS A 153 23.80 43.74 5.24
N GLU A 154 22.84 44.58 4.89
CA GLU A 154 21.55 44.17 4.35
C GLU A 154 21.82 43.14 3.26
N ALA A 155 21.33 41.92 3.48
CA ALA A 155 21.57 40.83 2.56
C ALA A 155 21.03 41.25 1.19
N GLU A 156 21.88 41.22 0.17
CA GLU A 156 21.46 41.46 -1.20
C GLU A 156 20.26 40.56 -1.52
N PRO A 157 19.26 41.07 -2.24
CA PRO A 157 18.07 40.29 -2.57
C PRO A 157 18.54 39.00 -3.22
N LEU A 158 18.16 37.87 -2.61
CA LEU A 158 18.39 36.55 -3.19
C LEU A 158 17.80 36.57 -4.59
N GLU A 159 18.66 36.67 -5.61
CA GLU A 159 18.23 36.41 -6.98
C GLU A 159 17.50 35.07 -6.95
N GLU A 160 16.27 35.12 -7.43
CA GLU A 160 15.37 33.98 -7.56
C GLU A 160 16.14 32.90 -8.32
N ARG A 161 16.74 31.96 -7.58
CA ARG A 161 17.42 30.82 -8.16
C ARG A 161 16.33 30.08 -8.91
N LYS A 162 16.31 30.25 -10.23
CA LYS A 162 15.54 29.40 -11.14
C LYS A 162 15.81 27.98 -10.68
N HIS A 163 14.79 27.36 -10.09
CA HIS A 163 14.81 25.96 -9.71
C HIS A 163 15.00 25.17 -11.00
N GLN A 164 16.27 24.98 -11.39
CA GLN A 164 16.62 23.91 -12.30
C GLN A 164 16.18 22.65 -11.56
N ASN A 165 15.15 22.02 -12.12
CA ASN A 165 14.61 20.75 -11.66
C ASN A 165 15.72 19.70 -11.80
N ALA A 166 16.61 19.66 -10.81
CA ALA A 166 17.71 18.71 -10.69
C ALA A 166 17.17 17.35 -10.22
N ASN A 167 16.08 16.89 -10.84
CA ASN A 167 15.60 15.54 -10.65
C ASN A 167 16.25 14.67 -11.74
N PRO A 168 17.39 13.99 -11.45
CA PRO A 168 18.13 13.18 -12.42
C PRO A 168 17.36 11.93 -12.89
N PHE A 169 16.13 11.75 -12.41
CA PHE A 169 15.27 10.62 -12.75
C PHE A 169 14.09 10.99 -13.67
N SER A 170 13.96 12.26 -14.09
CA SER A 170 12.84 12.68 -14.95
C SER A 170 12.89 12.12 -16.39
N ASP A 171 14.06 11.69 -16.86
CA ASP A 171 14.23 11.27 -18.27
C ASP A 171 14.01 9.77 -18.55
N ARG A 172 13.54 8.95 -17.59
CA ARG A 172 13.48 7.48 -17.76
C ARG A 172 12.12 6.81 -17.73
N TYR A 173 11.01 7.55 -17.73
CA TYR A 173 9.68 6.94 -17.76
C TYR A 173 8.78 7.48 -18.89
N THR A 174 9.26 7.40 -20.13
CA THR A 174 8.36 7.26 -21.29
C THR A 174 8.03 5.80 -21.50
N SER A 175 7.09 5.28 -20.69
CA SER A 175 6.48 3.99 -20.98
C SER A 175 5.47 4.20 -22.10
N THR A 176 5.88 3.86 -23.32
CA THR A 176 4.98 3.67 -24.46
C THR A 176 4.11 2.44 -24.19
N TYR A 177 2.95 2.65 -23.59
CA TYR A 177 1.86 1.68 -23.66
C TYR A 177 1.13 1.91 -24.99
N ASP A 178 1.45 1.06 -25.97
CA ASP A 178 0.64 0.88 -27.18
C ASP A 178 -0.69 0.27 -26.76
N VAL A 179 -1.73 1.10 -26.69
CA VAL A 179 -3.11 0.66 -26.51
C VAL A 179 -3.59 0.16 -27.87
N ARG A 180 -3.60 -1.17 -28.04
CA ARG A 180 -4.25 -1.80 -29.19
C ARG A 180 -5.76 -1.84 -28.92
N GLU A 181 -6.50 -0.93 -29.53
CA GLU A 181 -7.95 -1.04 -29.70
C GLU A 181 -8.22 -2.27 -30.55
N GLU A 182 -8.83 -3.31 -29.96
CA GLU A 182 -9.49 -4.35 -30.74
C GLU A 182 -10.92 -3.87 -31.03
N ASP A 183 -11.13 -3.47 -32.29
CA ASP A 183 -12.43 -3.21 -32.86
C ASP A 183 -13.28 -4.49 -32.90
N LYS A 184 -14.57 -4.25 -32.66
CA LYS A 184 -15.73 -5.14 -32.62
C LYS A 184 -15.87 -6.15 -33.77
#